data_AF-A0A9W9MX36-F1
#
_entry.id   AF-A0A9W9MX36-F1
#
_cell.length_a   1.000
_cell.length_b   1.000
_cell.length_c   1.000
_cell.angle_alpha   90.00
_cell.angle_beta   90.00
_cell.angle_gamma   90.00
#
_symmetry.space_group_name_H-M   'P 1'
#
loop_
_entity.id
_entity.type
_entity.pdbx_description
1 polymer ?
#
loop_
_entity_poly.entity_id
_entity_poly.type
_entity_poly.pdbx_seq_one_letter_code
_entity_poly.pdbx_strand_id
1 'polypeptide(L)'
;MSPSASAKVAGSGGRFRYELETTDVRRSGRLMELLPLYDVDVAEISSIKTVASQVTVHNEIRGWNCQDYILDLLEALETEAIVNSKDARYKKQKDWLHGKQEGLA
;
A
#
# COMPACT_ATOMS: atom_id res chain seq x y z
N MET A 1 21.00 9.11 -5.27
CA MET A 1 20.04 8.12 -4.74
C MET A 1 18.80 8.88 -4.32
N SER A 2 17.67 8.70 -4.99
CA SER A 2 16.41 9.28 -4.52
C SER A 2 16.00 8.58 -3.22
N PRO A 3 15.55 9.32 -2.19
CA PRO A 3 15.07 8.71 -0.96
C PRO A 3 13.88 7.79 -1.26
N SER A 4 13.95 6.54 -0.78
CA SER A 4 12.86 5.57 -0.85
C SER A 4 12.25 5.42 0.54
N ALA A 5 10.92 5.34 0.61
CA ALA A 5 10.21 4.97 1.82
C ALA A 5 9.20 3.88 1.49
N SER A 6 8.99 2.96 2.42
CA SER A 6 8.12 1.81 2.26
C SER A 6 7.19 1.74 3.47
N ALA A 7 5.89 1.83 3.22
CA ALA A 7 4.84 1.64 4.20
C ALA A 7 4.27 0.23 4.04
N LYS A 8 4.14 -0.52 5.13
CA LYS A 8 3.61 -1.88 5.13
C LYS A 8 2.89 -2.17 6.44
N VAL A 9 2.19 -3.30 6.47
CA VAL A 9 1.87 -3.96 7.74
C VAL A 9 2.69 -5.23 7.88
N ALA A 10 3.23 -5.46 9.07
CA ALA A 10 4.03 -6.63 9.39
C ALA A 10 3.41 -7.40 10.55
N GLY A 11 3.51 -8.72 10.50
CA GLY A 11 2.92 -9.61 11.50
C GLY A 11 2.32 -10.86 10.86
N SER A 12 1.53 -11.60 11.64
CA SER A 12 0.80 -12.76 11.16
C SER A 12 -0.45 -13.00 12.01
N GLY A 13 -1.46 -13.65 11.43
CA GLY A 13 -2.61 -14.19 12.15
C GLY A 13 -3.37 -13.19 13.02
N GLY A 14 -3.79 -12.05 12.44
CA GLY A 14 -4.53 -11.01 13.17
C GLY A 14 -3.68 -10.24 14.19
N ARG A 15 -2.36 -10.21 14.00
CA ARG A 15 -1.42 -9.41 14.83
C ARG A 15 -0.50 -8.57 13.94
N PHE A 16 -1.09 -7.94 12.95
CA PHE A 16 -0.45 -6.98 12.08
C PHE A 16 -0.25 -5.64 12.78
N ARG A 17 0.79 -4.93 12.36
CA ARG A 17 1.15 -3.59 12.84
C ARG A 17 1.66 -2.78 11.66
N TYR A 18 1.26 -1.52 11.58
CA TYR A 18 1.82 -0.58 10.62
C TYR A 18 3.32 -0.37 10.88
N GLU A 19 4.11 -0.38 9.81
CA GLU A 19 5.54 -0.11 9.83
C GLU A 19 5.92 0.81 8.66
N LEU A 20 6.69 1.86 8.98
CA LEU A 20 7.31 2.75 8.01
C LEU A 20 8.81 2.53 8.00
N GLU A 21 9.36 2.14 6.84
CA GLU A 21 10.78 1.90 6.66
C GLU A 21 11.37 2.84 5.61
N THR A 22 12.62 3.26 5.81
CA THR A 22 13.37 4.09 4.85
C THR A 22 14.28 3.27 3.94
N THR A 23 14.17 1.94 4.00
CA THR A 23 14.94 1.03 3.16
C THR A 23 14.31 0.93 1.77
N ASP A 24 15.16 0.93 0.75
CA ASP A 24 14.75 0.67 -0.63
C ASP A 24 14.45 -0.82 -0.81
N VAL A 25 13.16 -1.16 -0.91
CA VAL A 25 12.68 -2.53 -1.10
C VAL A 25 13.22 -3.19 -2.36
N ARG A 26 13.68 -2.41 -3.35
CA ARG A 26 14.31 -2.92 -4.58
C ARG A 26 15.63 -3.64 -4.31
N ARG A 27 16.25 -3.40 -3.15
CA ARG A 27 17.48 -4.06 -2.72
C ARG A 27 17.23 -5.33 -1.92
N SER A 28 15.97 -5.66 -1.62
CA SER A 28 15.62 -6.84 -0.85
C SER A 28 15.72 -8.09 -1.72
N GLY A 29 16.49 -9.09 -1.27
CA GLY A 29 16.52 -10.42 -1.89
C GLY A 29 15.23 -11.23 -1.73
N ARG A 30 14.24 -10.70 -1.00
CA ARG A 30 12.91 -11.29 -0.80
C ARG A 30 11.82 -10.66 -1.66
N LEU A 31 12.16 -9.66 -2.46
CA LEU A 31 11.22 -8.99 -3.35
C LEU A 31 10.82 -9.96 -4.48
N MET A 32 9.56 -10.37 -4.50
CA MET A 32 9.03 -11.27 -5.53
C MET A 32 8.58 -10.51 -6.76
N GLU A 33 7.93 -9.35 -6.57
CA GLU A 33 7.34 -8.58 -7.66
C GLU A 33 7.25 -7.09 -7.28
N LEU A 34 7.39 -6.21 -8.27
CA LEU A 34 7.10 -4.78 -8.14
C LEU A 34 6.00 -4.41 -9.12
N LEU A 35 4.93 -3.83 -8.60
CA LEU A 35 3.81 -3.33 -9.38
C LEU A 35 3.78 -1.79 -9.31
N PRO A 36 4.18 -1.07 -10.37
CA PRO A 36 4.07 0.38 -10.40
C PRO A 36 2.61 0.82 -10.53
N LEU A 37 2.03 1.36 -9.45
CA LEU A 37 0.63 1.80 -9.41
C LEU A 37 0.43 3.21 -9.97
N TYR A 38 1.16 4.19 -9.44
CA TYR A 38 0.96 5.61 -9.73
C TYR A 38 2.23 6.40 -9.46
N ASP A 39 2.46 7.44 -10.26
CA ASP A 39 3.55 8.40 -10.06
C ASP A 39 2.98 9.61 -9.27
N VAL A 40 3.58 9.93 -8.13
CA VAL A 40 3.14 11.02 -7.25
C VAL A 40 4.16 12.16 -7.24
N ASP A 41 3.71 13.38 -6.97
CA ASP A 41 4.61 14.50 -6.70
C ASP A 41 5.38 14.24 -5.39
N VAL A 42 6.65 14.64 -5.36
CA VAL A 42 7.50 14.57 -4.17
C VAL A 42 6.89 15.35 -3.00
N ALA A 43 6.16 16.43 -3.28
CA ALA A 43 5.43 17.21 -2.28
C ALA A 43 4.38 16.38 -1.52
N GLU A 44 3.81 15.35 -2.15
CA GLU A 44 2.77 14.51 -1.55
C GLU A 44 3.32 13.39 -0.65
N ILE A 45 4.64 13.16 -0.64
CA ILE A 45 5.24 12.06 0.13
C ILE A 45 4.90 12.14 1.63
N SER A 46 4.87 13.35 2.20
CA SER A 46 4.52 13.54 3.61
C SER A 46 3.05 13.24 3.87
N SER A 47 2.14 13.69 2.98
CA SER A 47 0.70 13.40 3.04
C SER A 47 0.45 11.89 2.96
N ILE A 48 1.09 11.20 2.02
CA ILE A 48 0.99 9.74 1.85
C ILE A 48 1.40 9.00 3.12
N LYS A 49 2.52 9.40 3.75
CA LYS A 49 2.97 8.78 5.01
C LYS A 49 1.99 8.99 6.15
N THR A 50 1.39 10.18 6.24
CA THR A 50 0.36 10.49 7.23
C THR A 50 -0.87 9.61 7.03
N VAL A 51 -1.40 9.54 5.81
CA VAL A 51 -2.56 8.70 5.47
C VAL A 51 -2.25 7.24 5.79
N ALA A 52 -1.09 6.72 5.35
CA ALA A 52 -0.67 5.35 5.63
C ALA A 52 -0.62 5.03 7.14
N SER A 53 -0.18 5.97 7.97
CA SER A 53 -0.15 5.78 9.43
C SER A 53 -1.54 5.76 10.10
N GLN A 54 -2.58 6.23 9.40
CA GLN A 54 -3.94 6.37 9.91
C GLN A 54 -4.88 5.28 9.38
N VAL A 55 -4.50 4.57 8.31
CA VAL A 55 -5.26 3.42 7.80
C VAL A 55 -5.38 2.37 8.90
N THR A 56 -6.60 1.89 9.10
CA THR A 56 -6.90 0.93 10.16
C THR A 56 -6.27 -0.43 9.84
N VAL A 57 -5.65 -1.05 10.84
CA VAL A 57 -5.12 -2.41 10.73
C VAL A 57 -6.14 -3.38 11.33
N HIS A 58 -6.81 -4.13 10.46
CA HIS A 58 -7.97 -4.95 10.79
C HIS A 58 -7.61 -6.33 11.36
N ASN A 59 -6.98 -6.33 12.54
CA ASN A 59 -6.56 -7.54 13.24
C ASN A 59 -7.71 -8.45 13.69
N GLU A 60 -8.91 -7.89 13.81
CA GLU A 60 -10.14 -8.57 14.14
C GLU A 60 -10.71 -9.40 12.97
N ILE A 61 -10.33 -9.09 11.72
CA ILE A 61 -10.87 -9.75 10.54
C ILE A 61 -10.00 -10.97 10.19
N ARG A 62 -10.59 -12.16 10.30
CA ARG A 62 -9.92 -13.40 9.90
C ARG A 62 -9.70 -13.42 8.39
N GLY A 63 -8.46 -13.62 7.97
CA GLY A 63 -8.07 -13.67 6.55
C GLY A 63 -7.58 -12.33 6.00
N TRP A 64 -7.80 -11.22 6.72
CA TRP A 64 -7.20 -9.94 6.39
C TRP A 64 -5.68 -10.03 6.48
N ASN A 65 -4.99 -9.45 5.50
CA ASN A 65 -3.56 -9.57 5.32
C ASN A 65 -2.92 -8.26 4.83
N CYS A 66 -1.62 -8.33 4.51
CA CYS A 66 -0.86 -7.16 4.07
C CYS A 66 -1.34 -6.54 2.76
N GLN A 67 -1.95 -7.31 1.86
CA GLN A 67 -2.51 -6.82 0.61
C GLN A 67 -3.81 -6.07 0.85
N ASP A 68 -4.66 -6.56 1.75
CA ASP A 68 -5.90 -5.86 2.13
C ASP A 68 -5.57 -4.45 2.68
N TYR A 69 -4.55 -4.34 3.54
CA TYR A 69 -4.02 -3.04 3.97
C TYR A 69 -3.64 -2.10 2.82
N ILE A 70 -2.98 -2.63 1.77
CA ILE A 70 -2.59 -1.81 0.62
C ILE A 70 -3.83 -1.34 -0.14
N LEU A 71 -4.86 -2.18 -0.26
CA LEU A 71 -6.13 -1.80 -0.89
C LEU A 71 -6.84 -0.70 -0.09
N ASP A 72 -6.93 -0.86 1.24
CA ASP A 72 -7.50 0.14 2.16
C ASP A 72 -6.73 1.49 2.06
N LEU A 73 -5.39 1.43 1.99
CA LEU A 73 -4.55 2.60 1.79
C LEU A 73 -4.81 3.29 0.45
N LEU A 74 -4.96 2.52 -0.63
CA LEU A 74 -5.25 3.08 -1.95
C LEU A 74 -6.61 3.81 -1.96
N GLU A 75 -7.63 3.26 -1.31
CA GLU A 75 -8.94 3.93 -1.15
C GLU A 75 -8.84 5.22 -0.32
N ALA A 76 -8.04 5.22 0.74
CA ALA A 76 -7.80 6.43 1.53
C ALA A 76 -7.08 7.53 0.71
N LEU A 77 -6.07 7.15 -0.08
CA LEU A 77 -5.36 8.10 -0.96
C LEU A 77 -6.25 8.67 -2.08
N GLU A 78 -7.20 7.89 -2.58
CA GLU A 78 -8.22 8.36 -3.52
C GLU A 78 -9.17 9.36 -2.86
N THR A 79 -9.59 9.08 -1.61
CA THR A 79 -10.49 9.95 -0.83
C THR A 79 -9.85 11.31 -0.53
N GLU A 80 -8.56 11.32 -0.22
CA GLU A 80 -7.76 12.54 -0.01
C GLU A 80 -7.34 13.24 -1.32
N ALA A 81 -7.79 12.73 -2.48
CA ALA A 81 -7.45 13.24 -3.81
C ALA A 81 -5.93 13.29 -4.13
N ILE A 82 -5.11 12.54 -3.40
CA ILE A 82 -3.66 12.38 -3.64
C ILE A 82 -3.44 11.51 -4.88
N VAL A 83 -4.28 10.50 -5.07
CA VAL A 83 -4.30 9.66 -6.27
C VAL A 83 -5.61 9.87 -7.01
N ASN A 84 -5.52 10.06 -8.33
CA ASN A 84 -6.69 10.22 -9.18
C ASN A 84 -7.31 8.85 -9.51
N SER A 85 -8.41 8.50 -8.85
CA SER A 85 -9.16 7.25 -9.11
C SER A 85 -9.70 7.11 -10.55
N LYS A 86 -9.76 8.21 -11.31
CA LYS A 86 -10.17 8.21 -12.73
C LYS A 86 -9.00 7.99 -13.69
N ASP A 87 -7.76 7.96 -13.21
CA ASP A 87 -6.61 7.64 -14.04
C ASP A 87 -6.70 6.17 -14.53
N ALA A 88 -6.71 6.00 -15.84
CA ALA A 88 -6.95 4.70 -16.45
C ALA A 88 -5.82 3.69 -16.18
N ARG A 89 -4.58 4.16 -16.06
CA ARG A 89 -3.41 3.31 -15.76
C ARG A 89 -3.48 2.84 -14.31
N TYR A 90 -3.74 3.77 -13.40
CA TYR A 90 -3.92 3.49 -11.99
C TYR A 90 -5.05 2.49 -11.76
N LYS A 91 -6.23 2.74 -12.33
CA LYS A 91 -7.38 1.85 -12.20
C LYS A 91 -7.07 0.44 -12.68
N LYS A 92 -6.45 0.30 -13.88
CA LYS A 92 -6.04 -1.00 -14.42
C LYS A 92 -5.05 -1.72 -13.48
N GLN A 93 -4.11 -0.99 -12.89
CA GLN A 93 -3.14 -1.53 -11.95
C GLN A 93 -3.78 -1.96 -10.62
N LYS A 94 -4.72 -1.17 -10.08
CA LYS A 94 -5.50 -1.51 -8.88
C LYS A 94 -6.39 -2.73 -9.12
N ASP A 95 -7.06 -2.81 -10.28
CA ASP A 95 -7.88 -3.97 -10.67
C ASP A 95 -7.03 -5.25 -10.78
N TRP A 96 -5.82 -5.14 -11.33
CA TRP A 96 -4.88 -6.26 -11.38
C TRP A 96 -4.41 -6.68 -9.98
N LEU A 97 -4.17 -5.73 -9.08
CA LEU A 97 -3.80 -6.01 -7.69
C LEU A 97 -4.93 -6.74 -6.96
N HIS A 98 -6.19 -6.33 -7.16
CA HIS A 98 -7.37 -7.04 -6.67
C HIS A 98 -7.48 -8.45 -7.26
N GLY A 99 -7.20 -8.62 -8.55
CA GLY A 99 -7.22 -9.94 -9.20
C GLY A 99 -6.20 -10.93 -8.62
N LYS A 100 -5.19 -10.45 -7.90
CA LYS A 100 -4.21 -11.25 -7.17
C LYS A 100 -4.55 -11.43 -5.69
N GLN A 101 -5.75 -11.05 -5.26
CA GLN A 101 -6.09 -11.09 -3.85
C GLN A 101 -6.17 -12.52 -3.32
N GLU A 102 -5.26 -12.88 -2.42
CA GLU A 102 -5.23 -14.19 -1.75
C GLU A 102 -5.88 -14.14 -0.35
N GLY A 103 -6.25 -12.94 0.12
CA GLY A 103 -6.80 -12.65 1.45
C GLY A 103 -8.30 -12.86 1.55
N LEU A 104 -9.05 -11.79 1.82
CA LEU A 104 -10.52 -11.80 1.91
C LEU A 104 -11.16 -12.08 0.53
N ALA A 105 -11.07 -13.33 0.07
CA ALA A 105 -11.74 -13.87 -1.11
C ALA A 105 -12.90 -14.79 -0.73
#